data_AF-G0WAZ9-F1
#
_entry.id   AF-G0WAZ9-F1
#
_cell.length_a   1.000
_cell.length_b   1.000
_cell.length_c   1.000
_cell.angle_alpha   90.00
_cell.angle_beta   90.00
_cell.angle_gamma   90.00
#
_symmetry.space_group_name_H-M   'P 1'
#
loop_
_entity.id
_entity.type
_entity.pdbx_description
1 polymer ?
#
loop_
_entity_poly.entity_id
_entity_poly.type
_entity_poly.pdbx_seq_one_letter_code
_entity_poly.pdbx_strand_id
1 'polypeptide(L)'
;MSSFWKSALQIYVKNPQKVPSEELVYYDEKVTIINDKFPKSTCHLLILPRDGKLTLQHPTIALTDRIKDSLEEYVRMAQEYIFKTFTSKYKLVKPIPNVFDKIEDFNDMEIFIDKFITVGVHSVPSMANLHIHVITKDFHSEKLKYKNHYLSFNSEFYRKWDSLPLEQIPVRDEMIDLVKHGDLICCYCNANFKNQFAKLKKHLNEEFENHFKLK
;
A
#
# COMPACT_ATOMS: atom_id res chain seq x y z
N MET A 1 2.90 -13.08 -17.40
CA MET A 1 2.44 -11.69 -17.56
C MET A 1 3.00 -11.15 -18.86
N SER A 2 2.18 -10.53 -19.72
CA SER A 2 2.68 -9.97 -20.99
C SER A 2 3.72 -8.88 -20.74
N SER A 3 4.64 -8.69 -21.69
CA SER A 3 5.71 -7.68 -21.64
C SER A 3 5.17 -6.26 -21.38
N PHE A 4 3.96 -5.97 -21.85
CA PHE A 4 3.27 -4.70 -21.69
C PHE A 4 3.04 -4.32 -20.21
N TRP A 5 2.54 -5.25 -19.39
CA TRP A 5 2.21 -4.96 -17.98
C TRP A 5 3.46 -4.74 -17.12
N LYS A 6 4.58 -5.39 -17.44
CA LYS A 6 5.83 -5.21 -16.70
C LYS A 6 6.36 -3.77 -16.79
N SER A 7 6.14 -3.09 -17.91
CA SER A 7 6.64 -1.74 -18.16
C SER A 7 5.58 -0.65 -17.99
N ALA A 8 4.40 -0.98 -17.47
CA ALA A 8 3.28 -0.03 -17.36
C ALA A 8 3.62 1.20 -16.50
N LEU A 9 4.49 1.05 -15.50
CA LEU A 9 4.91 2.16 -14.64
C LEU A 9 5.95 3.11 -15.29
N GLN A 10 6.54 2.73 -16.41
CA GLN A 10 7.65 3.46 -17.01
C GLN A 10 7.24 4.87 -17.46
N ILE A 11 5.98 5.08 -17.86
CA ILE A 11 5.48 6.40 -18.25
C ILE A 11 5.49 7.38 -17.09
N TYR A 12 5.11 6.95 -15.89
CA TYR A 12 5.09 7.79 -14.69
C TYR A 12 6.51 8.16 -14.21
N VAL A 13 7.48 7.28 -14.43
CA VAL A 13 8.90 7.52 -14.13
C VAL A 13 9.51 8.52 -15.10
N LYS A 14 9.32 8.28 -16.42
CA LYS A 14 10.02 9.05 -17.47
C LYS A 14 9.30 10.34 -17.89
N ASN A 15 7.97 10.33 -17.88
CA ASN A 15 7.16 11.42 -18.42
C ASN A 15 5.93 11.70 -17.51
N PRO A 16 6.11 12.00 -16.22
CA PRO A 16 4.98 12.25 -15.31
C PRO A 16 4.05 13.38 -15.79
N GLN A 17 4.56 14.37 -16.51
CA GLN A 17 3.77 15.46 -17.10
C GLN A 17 2.78 15.02 -18.20
N LYS A 18 2.90 13.79 -18.71
CA LYS A 18 1.98 13.22 -19.71
C LYS A 18 0.91 12.34 -19.08
N VAL A 19 0.95 12.15 -17.77
CA VAL A 19 0.01 11.33 -17.01
C VAL A 19 -1.27 12.16 -16.77
N PRO A 20 -2.48 11.55 -16.83
CA PRO A 20 -3.71 12.25 -16.47
C PRO A 20 -3.66 12.82 -15.05
N SER A 21 -4.17 14.05 -14.86
CA SER A 21 -4.12 14.77 -13.59
C SER A 21 -4.81 14.03 -12.44
N GLU A 22 -5.76 13.15 -12.73
CA GLU A 22 -6.50 12.39 -11.71
C GLU A 22 -5.66 11.24 -11.15
N GLU A 23 -4.70 10.73 -11.92
CA GLU A 23 -3.77 9.68 -11.49
C GLU A 23 -2.56 10.27 -10.76
N LEU A 24 -2.19 11.52 -11.05
CA LEU A 24 -0.97 12.16 -10.58
C LEU A 24 -1.23 12.97 -9.29
N VAL A 25 -0.52 12.61 -8.21
CA VAL A 25 -0.59 13.35 -6.93
C VAL A 25 0.52 14.39 -6.86
N TYR A 26 1.73 14.00 -7.22
CA TYR A 26 2.92 14.86 -7.15
C TYR A 26 3.99 14.34 -8.09
N TYR A 27 4.87 15.22 -8.57
CA TYR A 27 6.15 14.81 -9.12
C TYR A 27 7.17 15.95 -9.01
N ASP A 28 8.43 15.57 -8.92
CA ASP A 28 9.59 16.43 -9.08
C ASP A 28 10.72 15.64 -9.73
N GLU A 29 11.95 16.15 -9.77
CA GLU A 29 13.07 15.44 -10.39
C GLU A 29 13.45 14.10 -9.72
N LYS A 30 13.05 13.86 -8.47
CA LYS A 30 13.39 12.64 -7.73
C LYS A 30 12.31 11.57 -7.79
N VAL A 31 11.03 11.95 -7.67
CA VAL A 31 9.92 11.00 -7.54
C VAL A 31 8.69 11.40 -8.35
N THR A 32 7.86 10.40 -8.62
CA THR A 32 6.46 10.58 -9.02
C THR A 32 5.57 9.87 -7.99
N ILE A 33 4.57 10.55 -7.45
CA ILE A 33 3.55 9.97 -6.56
C ILE A 33 2.22 9.90 -7.32
N ILE A 34 1.62 8.71 -7.36
CA ILE A 34 0.40 8.46 -8.12
C ILE A 34 -0.64 7.71 -7.29
N ASN A 35 -1.92 7.88 -7.65
CA ASN A 35 -2.97 6.96 -7.26
C ASN A 35 -2.76 5.61 -7.97
N ASP A 36 -2.75 4.50 -7.22
CA ASP A 36 -2.71 3.17 -7.83
C ASP A 36 -4.00 2.96 -8.65
N LYS A 37 -3.87 2.60 -9.92
CA LYS A 37 -4.99 2.38 -10.85
C LYS A 37 -5.91 1.22 -10.46
N PHE A 38 -5.40 0.32 -9.61
CA PHE A 38 -6.09 -0.84 -9.07
C PHE A 38 -5.97 -0.85 -7.54
N PRO A 39 -6.49 0.16 -6.83
CA PRO A 39 -6.22 0.35 -5.40
C PRO A 39 -6.72 -0.85 -4.58
N LYS A 40 -5.96 -1.33 -3.59
CA LYS A 40 -6.34 -2.50 -2.78
C LYS A 40 -7.05 -2.14 -1.47
N SER A 41 -7.10 -0.85 -1.18
CA SER A 41 -7.77 -0.21 -0.04
C SER A 41 -8.41 1.10 -0.51
N THR A 42 -9.13 1.79 0.37
CA THR A 42 -9.77 3.08 0.07
C THR A 42 -8.77 4.11 -0.45
N CYS A 43 -7.58 4.20 0.16
CA CYS A 43 -6.47 5.00 -0.36
C CYS A 43 -5.26 4.09 -0.62
N HIS A 44 -4.71 4.17 -1.83
CA HIS A 44 -3.52 3.42 -2.23
C HIS A 44 -2.71 4.24 -3.22
N LEU A 45 -1.55 4.71 -2.75
CA LEU A 45 -0.60 5.46 -3.56
C LEU A 45 0.64 4.63 -3.86
N LEU A 46 1.30 4.98 -4.97
CA LEU A 46 2.63 4.50 -5.31
C LEU A 46 3.59 5.68 -5.38
N ILE A 47 4.72 5.57 -4.69
CA ILE A 47 5.88 6.46 -4.85
C ILE A 47 6.87 5.77 -5.79
N LEU A 48 7.23 6.45 -6.88
CA LEU A 48 8.06 5.94 -7.96
C LEU A 48 9.34 6.76 -8.06
N PRO A 49 10.50 6.23 -7.60
CA PRO A 49 11.78 6.89 -7.82
C PRO A 49 12.07 7.04 -9.32
N ARG A 50 12.48 8.25 -9.72
CA ARG A 50 12.70 8.62 -11.12
C ARG A 50 14.12 8.35 -11.63
N ASP A 51 15.07 8.09 -10.72
CA ASP A 51 16.42 7.69 -11.09
C ASP A 51 16.41 6.38 -11.90
N GLY A 52 17.01 6.42 -13.09
CA GLY A 52 16.94 5.33 -14.06
C GLY A 52 17.64 4.05 -13.61
N LYS A 53 18.60 4.12 -12.68
CA LYS A 53 19.28 2.94 -12.12
C LYS A 53 18.48 2.38 -10.95
N LEU A 54 18.12 3.24 -10.00
CA LEU A 54 17.37 2.87 -8.79
C LEU A 54 16.02 2.23 -9.15
N THR A 55 15.30 2.80 -10.11
CA THR A 55 13.97 2.32 -10.51
C THR A 55 13.99 0.88 -11.03
N LEU A 56 15.12 0.33 -11.46
CA LEU A 56 15.21 -1.04 -11.98
C LEU A 56 15.84 -2.03 -10.98
N GLN A 57 16.22 -1.56 -9.78
CA GLN A 57 16.76 -2.42 -8.74
C GLN A 57 15.66 -3.15 -7.97
N HIS A 58 16.02 -4.28 -7.38
CA HIS A 58 15.10 -5.07 -6.57
C HIS A 58 14.70 -4.30 -5.30
N PRO A 59 13.40 -4.10 -5.03
CA PRO A 59 12.91 -3.17 -4.00
C PRO A 59 13.44 -3.47 -2.61
N THR A 60 13.58 -4.75 -2.27
CA THR A 60 14.00 -5.16 -0.91
C THR A 60 15.43 -4.83 -0.58
N ILE A 61 16.30 -4.60 -1.58
CA ILE A 61 17.73 -4.27 -1.38
C ILE A 61 18.05 -2.84 -1.81
N ALA A 62 17.29 -2.28 -2.74
CA ALA A 62 17.53 -0.96 -3.31
C ALA A 62 17.29 0.18 -2.28
N LEU A 63 16.35 -0.05 -1.36
CA LEU A 63 15.94 0.91 -0.34
C LEU A 63 16.86 0.85 0.89
N THR A 64 18.13 1.17 0.67
CA THR A 64 19.13 1.39 1.75
C THR A 64 18.75 2.59 2.62
N ASP A 65 19.31 2.70 3.83
CA ASP A 65 19.06 3.84 4.74
C ASP A 65 19.26 5.19 4.04
N ARG A 66 20.36 5.37 3.31
CA ARG A 66 20.61 6.59 2.53
C ARG A 66 19.52 6.90 1.50
N ILE A 67 19.00 5.87 0.82
CA ILE A 67 17.91 6.05 -0.15
C ILE A 67 16.61 6.36 0.58
N LYS A 68 16.31 5.67 1.68
CA LYS A 68 15.14 5.92 2.52
C LYS A 68 15.15 7.34 3.08
N ASP A 69 16.27 7.80 3.63
CA ASP A 69 16.45 9.17 4.11
C ASP A 69 16.14 10.20 3.03
N SER A 70 16.59 9.94 1.79
CA SER A 70 16.31 10.83 0.64
C SER A 70 14.86 10.79 0.16
N LEU A 71 14.08 9.79 0.59
CA LEU A 71 12.70 9.57 0.19
C LEU A 71 11.68 9.87 1.30
N GLU A 72 12.13 10.07 2.54
CA GLU A 72 11.29 10.21 3.73
C GLU A 72 10.31 11.38 3.61
N GLU A 73 10.74 12.51 3.04
CA GLU A 73 9.87 13.67 2.79
C GLU A 73 8.68 13.34 1.87
N TYR A 74 8.89 12.45 0.88
CA TYR A 74 7.85 12.04 -0.05
C TYR A 74 6.94 10.97 0.54
N VAL A 75 7.48 10.10 1.40
CA VAL A 75 6.68 9.15 2.19
C VAL A 75 5.74 9.92 3.10
N ARG A 76 6.26 10.91 3.83
CA ARG A 76 5.47 11.80 4.68
C ARG A 76 4.41 12.55 3.89
N MET A 77 4.78 13.14 2.75
CA MET A 77 3.83 13.82 1.85
C MET A 77 2.68 12.90 1.42
N ALA A 78 2.98 11.66 1.04
CA ALA A 78 1.96 10.68 0.64
C ALA A 78 1.05 10.27 1.82
N GLN A 79 1.61 10.07 3.02
CA GLN A 79 0.85 9.77 4.22
C GLN A 79 -0.11 10.91 4.59
N GLU A 80 0.36 12.16 4.56
CA GLU A 80 -0.46 13.34 4.83
C GLU A 80 -1.55 13.53 3.77
N TYR A 81 -1.25 13.27 2.50
CA TYR A 81 -2.24 13.29 1.43
C TYR A 81 -3.35 12.27 1.70
N ILE A 82 -2.99 11.04 2.08
CA ILE A 82 -3.96 9.99 2.45
C ILE A 82 -4.80 10.43 3.65
N PHE A 83 -4.17 10.93 4.71
CA PHE A 83 -4.90 11.40 5.89
C PHE A 83 -5.94 12.47 5.52
N LYS A 84 -5.54 13.52 4.79
CA LYS A 84 -6.43 14.61 4.36
C LYS A 84 -7.55 14.09 3.44
N THR A 85 -7.22 13.20 2.51
CA THR A 85 -8.19 12.64 1.55
C THR A 85 -9.20 11.73 2.24
N PHE A 86 -8.75 10.85 3.14
CA PHE A 86 -9.60 9.91 3.84
C PHE A 86 -10.51 10.63 4.84
N THR A 87 -9.94 11.49 5.69
CA THR A 87 -10.70 12.20 6.73
C THR A 87 -11.61 13.30 6.18
N SER A 88 -11.35 13.86 4.98
CA SER A 88 -12.30 14.79 4.35
C SER A 88 -13.57 14.07 3.87
N LYS A 89 -13.47 12.80 3.49
CA LYS A 89 -14.57 12.00 2.94
C LYS A 89 -15.34 11.21 4.00
N TYR A 90 -14.64 10.71 5.01
CA TYR A 90 -15.21 9.81 6.01
C TYR A 90 -15.13 10.39 7.43
N LYS A 91 -16.06 9.95 8.28
CA LYS A 91 -16.00 10.09 9.74
C LYS A 91 -15.99 8.72 10.39
N LEU A 92 -15.24 8.58 11.48
CA LEU A 92 -15.34 7.39 12.34
C LEU A 92 -16.62 7.50 13.19
N VAL A 93 -17.43 6.44 13.18
CA VAL A 93 -18.67 6.35 13.99
C VAL A 93 -18.59 5.31 15.09
N LYS A 94 -17.58 4.42 15.03
CA LYS A 94 -17.32 3.39 16.03
C LYS A 94 -15.81 3.19 16.18
N PRO A 95 -15.25 3.20 17.40
CA PRO A 95 -13.84 2.89 17.65
C PRO A 95 -13.40 1.55 17.05
N ILE A 96 -12.16 1.48 16.58
CA ILE A 96 -11.51 0.26 16.10
C ILE A 96 -10.43 -0.11 17.12
N PRO A 97 -10.58 -1.21 17.89
CA PRO A 97 -9.62 -1.58 18.91
C PRO A 97 -8.19 -1.70 18.38
N ASN A 98 -7.22 -1.10 19.09
CA ASN A 98 -5.79 -1.05 18.75
C ASN A 98 -5.45 -0.21 17.50
N VAL A 99 -6.42 0.48 16.91
CA VAL A 99 -6.21 1.40 15.77
C VAL A 99 -6.69 2.80 16.14
N PHE A 100 -7.97 2.92 16.46
CA PHE A 100 -8.62 4.14 16.94
C PHE A 100 -9.47 3.76 18.16
N ASP A 101 -8.85 3.77 19.34
CA ASP A 101 -9.52 3.37 20.58
C ASP A 101 -10.62 4.38 20.99
N LYS A 102 -10.52 5.61 20.47
CA LYS A 102 -11.52 6.66 20.59
C LYS A 102 -11.86 7.25 19.21
N ILE A 103 -13.00 7.96 19.13
CA ILE A 103 -13.43 8.59 17.87
C ILE A 103 -12.49 9.72 17.48
N GLU A 104 -11.93 10.42 18.45
CA GLU A 104 -11.04 11.55 18.26
C GLU A 104 -9.71 11.14 17.61
N ASP A 105 -9.23 9.92 17.91
CA ASP A 105 -7.98 9.36 17.37
C ASP A 105 -7.97 9.35 15.83
N PHE A 106 -9.14 9.21 15.20
CA PHE A 106 -9.27 9.22 13.74
C PHE A 106 -8.89 10.58 13.11
N ASN A 107 -9.05 11.68 13.84
CA ASN A 107 -8.70 13.02 13.35
C ASN A 107 -7.31 13.46 13.83
N ASP A 108 -6.61 12.64 14.61
CA ASP A 108 -5.21 12.85 14.94
C ASP A 108 -4.34 12.29 13.81
N MET A 109 -3.56 13.15 13.17
CA MET A 109 -2.76 12.79 12.00
C MET A 109 -1.67 11.76 12.33
N GLU A 110 -0.99 11.89 13.47
CA GLU A 110 0.11 10.98 13.81
C GLU A 110 -0.44 9.61 14.19
N ILE A 111 -1.55 9.55 14.94
CA ILE A 111 -2.21 8.28 15.26
C ILE A 111 -2.72 7.61 13.98
N PHE A 112 -3.37 8.35 13.08
CA PHE A 112 -3.85 7.81 11.81
C PHE A 112 -2.71 7.27 10.95
N ILE A 113 -1.62 8.02 10.82
CA ILE A 113 -0.45 7.61 10.02
C ILE A 113 0.17 6.34 10.60
N ASP A 114 0.46 6.32 11.91
CA ASP A 114 1.11 5.18 12.58
C ASP A 114 0.22 3.91 12.55
N LYS A 115 -1.05 4.06 12.93
CA LYS A 115 -1.93 2.90 13.16
C LYS A 115 -2.63 2.44 11.90
N PHE A 116 -3.01 3.33 10.99
CA PHE A 116 -3.93 3.00 9.90
C PHE A 116 -3.32 3.08 8.49
N ILE A 117 -2.12 3.66 8.33
CA ILE A 117 -1.36 3.60 7.08
C ILE A 117 -0.23 2.58 7.22
N THR A 118 0.13 1.92 6.10
CA THR A 118 1.37 1.16 5.99
C THR A 118 2.15 1.60 4.76
N VAL A 119 3.48 1.61 4.91
CA VAL A 119 4.44 1.96 3.87
C VAL A 119 5.37 0.77 3.65
N GLY A 120 5.72 0.47 2.40
CA GLY A 120 6.52 -0.71 2.11
C GLY A 120 6.50 -1.15 0.65
N VAL A 121 7.10 -2.31 0.39
CA VAL A 121 7.27 -2.89 -0.94
C VAL A 121 6.87 -4.36 -0.98
N HIS A 122 6.55 -4.87 -2.16
CA HIS A 122 6.40 -6.31 -2.37
C HIS A 122 7.76 -6.98 -2.54
N SER A 123 7.95 -8.13 -1.88
CA SER A 123 9.15 -8.96 -1.96
C SER A 123 9.40 -9.50 -3.36
N VAL A 124 8.34 -9.75 -4.14
CA VAL A 124 8.41 -10.14 -5.54
C VAL A 124 7.59 -9.12 -6.35
N PRO A 125 8.23 -8.10 -6.96
CA PRO A 125 7.52 -7.04 -7.65
C PRO A 125 6.80 -7.56 -8.90
N SER A 126 5.56 -7.11 -9.11
CA SER A 126 4.75 -7.46 -10.28
C SER A 126 5.06 -6.61 -11.51
N MET A 127 5.71 -5.46 -11.30
CA MET A 127 6.11 -4.47 -12.31
C MET A 127 7.61 -4.21 -12.21
N ALA A 128 8.23 -3.80 -13.32
CA ALA A 128 9.69 -3.66 -13.40
C ALA A 128 10.23 -2.47 -12.62
N ASN A 129 9.47 -1.36 -12.57
CA ASN A 129 9.88 -0.16 -11.86
C ASN A 129 9.64 -0.29 -10.36
N LEU A 130 10.62 0.10 -9.55
CA LEU A 130 10.51 0.26 -8.11
C LEU A 130 9.32 1.15 -7.76
N HIS A 131 8.45 0.64 -6.90
CA HIS A 131 7.28 1.35 -6.42
C HIS A 131 7.11 1.05 -4.93
N ILE A 132 7.04 2.12 -4.13
CA ILE A 132 6.75 2.04 -2.70
C ILE A 132 5.26 2.26 -2.53
N HIS A 133 4.60 1.31 -1.89
CA HIS A 133 3.19 1.38 -1.55
C HIS A 133 3.02 2.26 -0.32
N VAL A 134 2.09 3.22 -0.39
CA VAL A 134 1.55 3.94 0.78
C VAL A 134 0.05 3.67 0.76
N ILE A 135 -0.45 2.88 1.71
CA ILE A 135 -1.80 2.30 1.63
C ILE A 135 -2.48 2.29 3.01
N THR A 136 -3.78 2.57 3.03
CA THR A 136 -4.59 2.41 4.24
C THR A 136 -4.87 0.94 4.54
N LYS A 137 -4.96 0.58 5.82
CA LYS A 137 -5.13 -0.80 6.29
C LYS A 137 -6.58 -1.30 6.27
N ASP A 138 -7.52 -0.55 5.68
CA ASP A 138 -8.94 -0.94 5.60
C ASP A 138 -9.21 -2.07 4.61
N PHE A 139 -8.42 -2.16 3.54
CA PHE A 139 -8.63 -3.11 2.44
C PHE A 139 -10.06 -3.14 1.88
N HIS A 140 -10.78 -2.01 1.97
CA HIS A 140 -12.10 -1.83 1.36
C HIS A 140 -11.94 -1.33 -0.08
N SER A 141 -12.04 -2.23 -1.06
CA SER A 141 -11.92 -1.89 -2.47
C SER A 141 -12.57 -2.93 -3.39
N GLU A 142 -13.21 -2.45 -4.45
CA GLU A 142 -13.71 -3.30 -5.53
C GLU A 142 -12.59 -4.05 -6.28
N LYS A 143 -11.37 -3.49 -6.32
CA LYS A 143 -10.20 -4.08 -7.00
C LYS A 143 -9.44 -5.10 -6.14
N LEU A 144 -9.77 -5.22 -4.86
CA LEU A 144 -9.37 -6.35 -4.02
C LEU A 144 -10.22 -7.57 -4.41
N LYS A 145 -9.75 -8.37 -5.38
CA LYS A 145 -10.56 -9.42 -6.03
C LYS A 145 -10.16 -10.85 -5.68
N TYR A 146 -8.94 -11.07 -5.20
CA TYR A 146 -8.39 -12.41 -5.05
C TYR A 146 -7.61 -12.54 -3.75
N LYS A 147 -7.48 -13.79 -3.27
CA LYS A 147 -6.70 -14.16 -2.08
C LYS A 147 -5.30 -13.54 -2.11
N ASN A 148 -4.60 -13.66 -3.24
CA ASN A 148 -3.25 -13.14 -3.40
C ASN A 148 -3.18 -11.60 -3.36
N HIS A 149 -4.23 -10.88 -3.73
CA HIS A 149 -4.25 -9.42 -3.58
C HIS A 149 -4.27 -8.99 -2.11
N TYR A 150 -4.93 -9.76 -1.24
CA TYR A 150 -4.97 -9.44 0.20
C TYR A 150 -3.67 -9.85 0.88
N LEU A 151 -3.24 -11.09 0.65
CA LEU A 151 -2.05 -11.65 1.27
C LEU A 151 -0.76 -10.98 0.78
N SER A 152 -0.72 -10.38 -0.42
CA SER A 152 0.45 -9.61 -0.82
C SER A 152 0.72 -8.39 0.06
N PHE A 153 -0.26 -7.90 0.83
CA PHE A 153 -0.11 -6.79 1.77
C PHE A 153 -0.19 -7.22 3.25
N ASN A 154 -0.79 -8.37 3.53
CA ASN A 154 -1.05 -8.86 4.90
C ASN A 154 -0.26 -10.13 5.23
N SER A 155 0.97 -10.22 4.72
CA SER A 155 1.90 -11.32 5.01
C SER A 155 3.34 -10.86 4.78
N GLU A 156 4.32 -11.72 5.08
CA GLU A 156 5.74 -11.47 4.80
C GLU A 156 6.07 -11.22 3.32
N PHE A 157 5.13 -11.46 2.41
CA PHE A 157 5.27 -10.98 1.04
C PHE A 157 5.44 -9.45 0.98
N TYR A 158 4.79 -8.72 1.88
CA TYR A 158 4.94 -7.28 2.05
C TYR A 158 6.06 -6.96 3.04
N ARG A 159 7.04 -6.17 2.60
CA ARG A 159 8.14 -5.68 3.44
C ARG A 159 7.85 -4.24 3.84
N LYS A 160 7.68 -4.02 5.14
CA LYS A 160 7.42 -2.68 5.69
C LYS A 160 8.64 -1.80 5.49
N TRP A 161 8.41 -0.49 5.34
CA TRP A 161 9.44 0.53 5.17
C TRP A 161 10.57 0.39 6.19
N ASP A 162 10.23 0.21 7.46
CA ASP A 162 11.19 0.15 8.56
C ASP A 162 12.04 -1.12 8.57
N SER A 163 11.60 -2.19 7.89
CA SER A 163 12.36 -3.44 7.79
C SER A 163 13.27 -3.49 6.57
N LEU A 164 13.41 -2.39 5.82
CA LEU A 164 14.25 -2.30 4.62
C LEU A 164 15.52 -1.51 4.91
N PRO A 165 16.66 -1.86 4.28
CA PRO A 165 16.82 -2.95 3.30
C PRO A 165 16.89 -4.33 3.96
N LEU A 166 16.59 -5.38 3.20
CA LEU A 166 16.85 -6.77 3.59
C LEU A 166 18.30 -7.14 3.27
N GLU A 167 18.87 -8.03 4.08
CA GLU A 167 20.22 -8.59 3.86
C GLU A 167 20.33 -9.37 2.54
N GLN A 168 19.24 -10.04 2.15
CA GLN A 168 19.18 -10.84 0.93
C GLN A 168 17.83 -10.69 0.23
N ILE A 169 17.84 -10.89 -1.09
CA ILE A 169 16.60 -10.95 -1.88
C ILE A 169 15.81 -12.19 -1.44
N PRO A 170 14.53 -12.05 -1.04
CA PRO A 170 13.70 -13.20 -0.70
C PRO A 170 13.58 -14.20 -1.85
N VAL A 171 13.60 -15.50 -1.54
CA VAL A 171 13.45 -16.55 -2.54
C VAL A 171 12.04 -16.48 -3.14
N ARG A 172 11.97 -16.29 -4.45
CA ARG A 172 10.72 -16.02 -5.16
C ARG A 172 9.65 -17.08 -4.93
N ASP A 173 10.01 -18.36 -5.02
CA ASP A 173 9.04 -19.45 -4.95
C ASP A 173 8.48 -19.62 -3.54
N GLU A 174 9.32 -19.42 -2.50
CA GLU A 174 8.87 -19.37 -1.10
C GLU A 174 7.85 -18.25 -0.85
N MET A 175 8.12 -17.04 -1.39
CA MET A 175 7.21 -15.91 -1.26
C MET A 175 5.87 -16.15 -1.99
N ILE A 176 5.92 -16.82 -3.14
CA ILE A 176 4.71 -17.18 -3.89
C ILE A 176 3.90 -18.25 -3.12
N ASP A 177 4.56 -19.27 -2.57
CA ASP A 177 3.91 -20.32 -1.81
C ASP A 177 3.30 -19.78 -0.51
N LEU A 178 3.96 -18.83 0.14
CA LEU A 178 3.43 -18.13 1.32
C LEU A 178 2.09 -17.43 1.02
N VAL A 179 1.99 -16.72 -0.10
CA VAL A 179 0.74 -16.08 -0.53
C VAL A 179 -0.31 -17.09 -1.01
N LYS A 180 0.13 -18.18 -1.62
CA LYS A 180 -0.77 -19.23 -2.14
C LYS A 180 -1.42 -20.02 -1.00
N HIS A 181 -0.66 -20.34 0.04
CA HIS A 181 -1.07 -21.24 1.11
C HIS A 181 -1.46 -20.53 2.41
N GLY A 182 -1.07 -19.27 2.60
CA GLY A 182 -1.38 -18.51 3.82
C GLY A 182 -2.88 -18.38 4.13
N ASP A 183 -3.17 -18.29 5.43
CA ASP A 183 -4.53 -18.06 5.92
C ASP A 183 -4.94 -16.59 5.81
N LEU A 184 -6.22 -16.37 5.54
CA LEU A 184 -6.83 -15.04 5.42
C LEU A 184 -7.28 -14.55 6.79
N ILE A 185 -6.45 -13.74 7.44
CA ILE A 185 -6.73 -13.16 8.76
C ILE A 185 -7.21 -11.72 8.59
N CYS A 186 -8.33 -11.33 9.21
CA CYS A 186 -8.86 -9.98 9.13
C CYS A 186 -7.98 -8.96 9.86
N CYS A 187 -7.72 -7.81 9.23
CA CYS A 187 -6.91 -6.71 9.78
C CYS A 187 -7.61 -5.89 10.88
N TYR A 188 -8.94 -6.01 11.04
CA TYR A 188 -9.70 -5.31 12.08
C TYR A 188 -9.80 -6.13 13.38
N CYS A 189 -10.13 -7.41 13.26
CA CYS A 189 -10.54 -8.24 14.41
C CYS A 189 -9.75 -9.55 14.57
N ASN A 190 -8.77 -9.82 13.69
CA ASN A 190 -7.98 -11.05 13.68
C ASN A 190 -8.76 -12.36 13.45
N ALA A 191 -10.03 -12.29 13.02
CA ALA A 191 -10.79 -13.48 12.63
C ALA A 191 -10.11 -14.18 11.44
N ASN A 192 -9.94 -15.51 11.53
CA ASN A 192 -9.29 -16.33 10.50
C ASN A 192 -10.34 -16.98 9.57
N PHE A 193 -10.25 -16.66 8.28
CA PHE A 193 -11.13 -17.14 7.20
C PHE A 193 -10.52 -18.29 6.38
N LYS A 194 -9.34 -18.79 6.77
CA LYS A 194 -8.57 -19.83 6.08
C LYS A 194 -8.32 -19.45 4.62
N ASN A 195 -8.87 -20.20 3.67
CA ASN A 195 -8.77 -19.94 2.25
C ASN A 195 -10.04 -19.27 1.64
N GLN A 196 -11.01 -18.86 2.45
CA GLN A 196 -12.33 -18.39 1.99
C GLN A 196 -12.35 -16.88 1.68
N PHE A 197 -11.70 -16.47 0.59
CA PHE A 197 -11.57 -15.06 0.21
C PHE A 197 -12.91 -14.31 0.09
N ALA A 198 -13.94 -14.94 -0.48
CA ALA A 198 -15.25 -14.30 -0.60
C ALA A 198 -15.85 -13.93 0.77
N LYS A 199 -15.64 -14.76 1.79
CA LYS A 199 -16.10 -14.49 3.16
C LYS A 199 -15.28 -13.36 3.81
N LEU A 200 -13.96 -13.39 3.65
CA LEU A 200 -13.11 -12.28 4.12
C LEU A 200 -13.52 -10.96 3.47
N LYS A 201 -13.68 -10.92 2.14
CA LYS A 201 -14.03 -9.69 1.43
C LYS A 201 -15.37 -9.11 1.91
N LYS A 202 -16.38 -9.96 2.10
CA LYS A 202 -17.66 -9.54 2.69
C LYS A 202 -17.45 -8.95 4.09
N HIS A 203 -16.69 -9.64 4.93
CA HIS A 203 -16.40 -9.19 6.28
C HIS A 203 -15.63 -7.86 6.34
N LEU A 204 -14.61 -7.66 5.49
CA LEU A 204 -13.87 -6.39 5.40
C LEU A 204 -14.79 -5.22 5.02
N ASN A 205 -15.77 -5.45 4.14
CA ASN A 205 -16.77 -4.43 3.81
C ASN A 205 -17.68 -4.12 5.00
N GLU A 206 -18.15 -5.14 5.72
CA GLU A 206 -18.95 -4.97 6.92
C GLU A 206 -18.19 -4.20 8.01
N GLU A 207 -16.92 -4.56 8.27
CA GLU A 207 -16.05 -3.82 9.19
C GLU A 207 -15.91 -2.35 8.76
N PHE A 208 -15.59 -2.10 7.49
CA PHE A 208 -15.48 -0.73 6.98
C PHE A 208 -16.77 0.08 7.18
N GLU A 209 -17.92 -0.48 6.80
CA GLU A 209 -19.22 0.20 6.90
C GLU A 209 -19.68 0.39 8.36
N ASN A 210 -19.25 -0.49 9.27
CA ASN A 210 -19.54 -0.37 10.70
C ASN A 210 -18.73 0.73 11.37
N HIS A 211 -17.51 0.99 10.89
CA HIS A 211 -16.59 1.95 11.50
C HIS A 211 -16.59 3.32 10.81
N PHE A 212 -16.75 3.37 9.49
CA PHE A 212 -16.65 4.60 8.69
C PHE A 212 -17.97 4.93 7.99
N LYS A 213 -18.37 6.20 8.06
CA LYS A 213 -19.50 6.74 7.29
C LYS A 213 -19.04 7.93 6.45
N LEU A 214 -19.66 8.12 5.29
CA LEU A 214 -19.46 9.32 4.50
C LEU A 214 -19.89 10.55 5.32
N LYS A 215 -19.13 11.64 5.16
CA LYS A 215 -19.49 12.95 5.69
C LYS A 215 -20.59 13.59 4.86
#